data_AF-A0A316XJP5-F1
#
_entry.id   AF-A0A316XJP5-F1
#
_cell.length_a   1.000
_cell.length_b   1.000
_cell.length_c   1.000
_cell.angle_alpha   90.00
_cell.angle_beta   90.00
_cell.angle_gamma   90.00
#
_symmetry.space_group_name_H-M   'P 1'
#
loop_
_entity.id
_entity.type
_entity.pdbx_description
1 polymer ?
#
loop_
_entity_poly.entity_id
_entity_poly.type
_entity_poly.pdbx_seq_one_letter_code
_entity_poly.pdbx_strand_id
1 'polypeptide(L)'
;MSLLFIFSQNIRAQNEQGTGYPYFVNFTQGLQPQEAYKVTTSGVQNDATFTTDGLRLTRNVNNISGGVILADKIFKSDQGIKFEFEYVIYGGDSNGGDGISIFLVDGSIPKQQLNIGSYGGGLGYTHVMRTSRWGGNLEGLRGAYLGIGLDEFGNFKTRFLQGDRTRNGLTDVSLAGGRSNVTLRGKRGNQYLSSSEPAGYNGYPLLYSTATNVAPSSNNRSVYLDVQTGKHVGIKNPNFGQFNMENGGTSIPQSDTDARFRKAYVTLVPNPSGGYNVTLEIQHGTVKEKIVDNYYYPTSLKYTENAMQNNQVRTLDTSPPATFRIGFAASTGAAKNIHLLKNLGVSKPYAAEVTDDLFAGCPKIKSIYSPLLNDAAYSKRNGQNPPTASYDNIDFNSFRFLDINGAVIPNIVGGVYTNNEGTWTYYPSTGKLSFKPADGFTGVAQIRYDIKGGGRDGTEIPYNQEDYRSMPGLIQVNISNSNNCSKACVISNKNVTQKIKTE
;
A
#
# COMPACT_ATOMS: atom_id res chain seq x y z
N MET A 1 -55.18 15.74 15.27
CA MET A 1 -54.37 14.79 14.48
C MET A 1 -52.96 15.36 14.43
N SER A 2 -52.14 15.06 15.44
CA SER A 2 -50.81 15.66 15.61
C SER A 2 -49.77 14.76 14.94
N LEU A 3 -49.16 15.24 13.86
CA LEU A 3 -48.05 14.54 13.20
C LEU A 3 -46.78 14.71 14.01
N LEU A 4 -46.26 13.58 14.51
CA LEU A 4 -44.95 13.45 15.12
C LEU A 4 -43.90 13.35 14.00
N PHE A 5 -43.12 14.40 13.76
CA PHE A 5 -41.95 14.32 12.88
C PHE A 5 -40.78 13.71 13.66
N ILE A 6 -40.49 12.43 13.40
CA ILE A 6 -39.27 11.77 13.87
C ILE A 6 -38.15 12.20 12.92
N PHE A 7 -37.29 13.12 13.37
CA PHE A 7 -36.00 13.36 12.72
C PHE A 7 -35.08 12.16 13.01
N SER A 8 -34.97 11.24 12.07
CA SER A 8 -33.86 10.29 12.05
C SER A 8 -32.58 11.06 11.68
N GLN A 9 -31.84 11.54 12.68
CA GLN A 9 -30.49 12.01 12.44
C GLN A 9 -29.62 10.81 12.08
N ASN A 10 -29.34 10.67 10.78
CA ASN A 10 -28.21 9.87 10.34
C ASN A 10 -26.95 10.50 10.94
N ILE A 11 -26.36 9.86 11.94
CA ILE A 11 -25.03 10.21 12.44
C ILE A 11 -24.06 9.88 11.30
N ARG A 12 -23.85 10.84 10.41
CA ARG A 12 -22.67 10.87 9.54
C ARG A 12 -21.56 11.52 10.35
N ALA A 13 -20.75 10.70 11.01
CA ALA A 13 -19.38 11.12 11.31
C ALA A 13 -18.56 11.06 10.01
N GLN A 14 -18.90 11.93 9.05
CA GLN A 14 -17.92 12.29 8.03
C GLN A 14 -17.01 13.33 8.69
N ASN A 15 -15.73 13.00 8.83
CA ASN A 15 -14.68 13.94 9.16
C ASN A 15 -14.63 15.04 8.09
N GLU A 16 -15.51 16.04 8.20
CA GLU A 16 -15.38 17.34 7.55
C GLU A 16 -14.38 18.19 8.34
N GLN A 17 -13.11 17.77 8.33
CA GLN A 17 -11.94 18.60 8.62
C GLN A 17 -10.67 17.87 8.17
N GLY A 18 -10.54 17.79 6.84
CA GLY A 18 -9.31 17.65 6.06
C GLY A 18 -8.14 16.84 6.65
N THR A 19 -8.13 15.53 6.39
CA THR A 19 -7.04 14.85 5.64
C THR A 19 -7.32 13.35 5.44
N GLY A 20 -8.16 12.73 6.28
CA GLY A 20 -8.50 11.32 6.14
C GLY A 20 -7.33 10.36 6.39
N TYR A 21 -6.41 10.69 7.30
CA TYR A 21 -5.34 9.80 7.76
C TYR A 21 -5.41 9.58 9.29
N PRO A 22 -4.93 8.43 9.80
CA PRO A 22 -4.73 7.19 9.05
C PRO A 22 -6.07 6.69 8.48
N TYR A 23 -6.00 5.90 7.42
CA TYR A 23 -7.16 5.35 6.76
C TYR A 23 -6.92 3.88 6.42
N PHE A 24 -7.94 3.06 6.70
CA PHE A 24 -7.87 1.63 6.54
C PHE A 24 -9.03 1.15 5.68
N VAL A 25 -8.73 0.21 4.77
CA VAL A 25 -9.73 -0.51 4.00
C VAL A 25 -9.54 -2.00 4.21
N ASN A 26 -10.59 -2.62 4.75
CA ASN A 26 -10.64 -4.06 4.92
C ASN A 26 -11.24 -4.70 3.65
N PHE A 27 -10.44 -5.40 2.83
CA PHE A 27 -10.97 -6.13 1.68
C PHE A 27 -11.39 -7.57 1.99
N THR A 28 -11.26 -8.04 3.24
CA THR A 28 -11.55 -9.43 3.64
C THR A 28 -12.96 -9.61 4.20
N GLN A 29 -13.83 -8.60 4.12
CA GLN A 29 -15.22 -8.69 4.58
C GLN A 29 -16.15 -9.41 3.58
N GLY A 30 -15.68 -9.72 2.36
CA GLY A 30 -16.55 -10.26 1.30
C GLY A 30 -17.56 -9.26 0.71
N LEU A 31 -17.55 -8.01 1.18
CA LEU A 31 -18.39 -6.93 0.70
C LEU A 31 -17.54 -5.85 0.05
N GLN A 32 -18.09 -5.19 -0.98
CA GLN A 32 -17.45 -4.02 -1.58
C GLN A 32 -17.49 -2.85 -0.60
N PRO A 33 -16.33 -2.29 -0.18
CA PRO A 33 -16.30 -1.09 0.63
C PRO A 33 -16.97 0.09 -0.09
N GLN A 34 -17.61 0.98 0.67
CA GLN A 34 -18.38 2.10 0.10
C GLN A 34 -17.52 2.98 -0.81
N GLU A 35 -16.30 3.25 -0.40
CA GLU A 35 -15.29 4.02 -1.10
C GLU A 35 -14.81 3.40 -2.42
N ALA A 36 -14.93 2.08 -2.56
CA ALA A 36 -14.35 1.32 -3.64
C ALA A 36 -15.26 1.38 -4.86
N TYR A 37 -14.67 1.72 -6.00
CA TYR A 37 -15.34 1.79 -7.29
C TYR A 37 -14.74 0.78 -8.24
N LYS A 38 -15.53 -0.23 -8.61
CA LYS A 38 -15.21 -1.12 -9.72
C LYS A 38 -15.37 -0.35 -11.02
N VAL A 39 -14.25 -0.06 -11.66
CA VAL A 39 -14.23 0.77 -12.86
C VAL A 39 -14.81 0.00 -14.05
N THR A 40 -15.73 0.62 -14.78
CA THR A 40 -16.27 0.06 -16.03
C THR A 40 -15.50 0.66 -17.21
N THR A 41 -14.80 -0.19 -17.97
CA THR A 41 -14.12 0.23 -19.21
C THR A 41 -14.80 -0.45 -20.39
N SER A 42 -15.17 0.32 -21.42
CA SER A 42 -15.86 -0.22 -22.60
C SER A 42 -15.06 -1.38 -23.22
N GLY A 43 -15.74 -2.50 -23.47
CA GLY A 43 -15.13 -3.68 -24.06
C GLY A 43 -14.18 -4.48 -23.16
N VAL A 44 -14.03 -4.12 -21.88
CA VAL A 44 -13.21 -4.86 -20.90
C VAL A 44 -14.07 -5.24 -19.71
N GLN A 45 -14.32 -6.54 -19.54
CA GLN A 45 -14.96 -7.04 -18.33
C GLN A 45 -14.01 -6.89 -17.13
N ASN A 46 -14.49 -6.26 -16.07
CA ASN A 46 -13.74 -6.10 -14.82
C ASN A 46 -13.98 -7.31 -13.90
N ASP A 47 -12.97 -8.14 -13.72
CA ASP A 47 -13.00 -9.38 -12.92
C ASP A 47 -12.90 -9.15 -11.40
N ALA A 48 -12.60 -7.91 -10.96
CA ALA A 48 -12.39 -7.61 -9.55
C ALA A 48 -13.59 -8.01 -8.69
N THR A 49 -13.35 -8.81 -7.65
CA THR A 49 -14.39 -9.35 -6.78
C THR A 49 -13.91 -9.26 -5.32
N PHE A 50 -14.77 -8.74 -4.44
CA PHE A 50 -14.52 -8.76 -3.00
C PHE A 50 -14.95 -10.12 -2.45
N THR A 51 -14.03 -10.79 -1.77
CA THR A 51 -14.23 -12.12 -1.18
C THR A 51 -13.83 -12.08 0.29
N THR A 52 -14.13 -13.12 1.05
CA THR A 52 -13.67 -13.23 2.44
C THR A 52 -12.15 -13.39 2.56
N ASP A 53 -11.49 -13.79 1.46
CA ASP A 53 -10.03 -13.87 1.40
C ASP A 53 -9.36 -12.52 1.11
N GLY A 54 -10.09 -11.59 0.50
CA GLY A 54 -9.60 -10.28 0.04
C GLY A 54 -10.26 -9.79 -1.26
N LEU A 55 -9.77 -8.66 -1.77
CA LEU A 55 -10.07 -8.15 -3.10
C LEU A 55 -9.29 -8.99 -4.13
N ARG A 56 -9.98 -9.94 -4.76
CA ARG A 56 -9.44 -10.69 -5.89
C ARG A 56 -9.57 -9.87 -7.16
N LEU A 57 -8.46 -9.40 -7.72
CA LEU A 57 -8.43 -8.62 -8.95
C LEU A 57 -8.54 -9.49 -10.20
N THR A 58 -8.00 -10.70 -10.18
CA THR A 58 -8.15 -11.66 -11.29
C THR A 58 -8.24 -13.09 -10.75
N ARG A 59 -8.98 -13.93 -11.47
CA ARG A 59 -8.96 -15.39 -11.35
C ARG A 59 -7.82 -16.01 -12.18
N ASN A 60 -7.58 -17.31 -12.00
CA ASN A 60 -6.69 -18.10 -12.85
C ASN A 60 -7.34 -18.37 -14.23
N VAL A 61 -7.60 -17.31 -14.99
CA VAL A 61 -8.22 -17.33 -16.32
C VAL A 61 -7.36 -16.50 -17.26
N ASN A 62 -7.21 -16.92 -18.51
CA ASN A 62 -6.43 -16.19 -19.50
C ASN A 62 -7.15 -14.91 -19.96
N ASN A 63 -6.37 -13.87 -20.27
CA ASN A 63 -6.84 -12.63 -20.90
C ASN A 63 -7.95 -11.89 -20.14
N ILE A 64 -7.86 -11.81 -18.81
CA ILE A 64 -8.79 -11.04 -17.98
C ILE A 64 -8.08 -9.88 -17.28
N SER A 65 -8.87 -8.90 -16.85
CA SER A 65 -8.41 -7.75 -16.09
C SER A 65 -9.39 -7.47 -14.97
N GLY A 66 -8.90 -6.99 -13.83
CA GLY A 66 -9.75 -6.39 -12.83
C GLY A 66 -9.12 -5.15 -12.23
N GLY A 67 -9.95 -4.24 -11.76
CA GLY A 67 -9.47 -2.99 -11.17
C GLY A 67 -10.48 -2.29 -10.29
N VAL A 68 -9.98 -1.64 -9.26
CA VAL A 68 -10.75 -0.89 -8.26
C VAL A 68 -10.04 0.43 -7.99
N ILE A 69 -10.80 1.52 -7.94
CA ILE A 69 -10.31 2.84 -7.50
C ILE A 69 -11.07 3.22 -6.24
N LEU A 70 -10.38 3.71 -5.22
CA LEU A 70 -11.01 4.26 -4.01
C LEU A 70 -11.53 5.67 -4.33
N ALA A 71 -12.62 5.73 -5.10
CA ALA A 71 -13.10 6.94 -5.75
C ALA A 71 -13.62 8.00 -4.76
N ASP A 72 -14.13 7.57 -3.60
CA ASP A 72 -14.69 8.48 -2.61
C ASP A 72 -13.64 8.89 -1.54
N LYS A 73 -12.35 8.62 -1.81
CA LYS A 73 -11.21 8.96 -0.94
C LYS A 73 -10.20 9.81 -1.69
N ILE A 74 -10.10 11.07 -1.30
CA ILE A 74 -9.28 12.07 -1.96
C ILE A 74 -8.22 12.58 -0.99
N PHE A 75 -6.97 12.55 -1.42
CA PHE A 75 -5.81 12.94 -0.62
C PHE A 75 -5.15 14.17 -1.21
N LYS A 76 -4.74 15.13 -0.38
CA LYS A 76 -3.96 16.28 -0.87
C LYS A 76 -2.53 15.85 -1.21
N SER A 77 -2.04 16.31 -2.35
CA SER A 77 -0.74 15.91 -2.87
C SER A 77 0.44 16.58 -2.14
N ASP A 78 0.25 17.80 -1.63
CA ASP A 78 1.27 18.59 -0.92
C ASP A 78 1.71 18.01 0.44
N GLN A 79 1.02 17.00 0.96
CA GLN A 79 1.30 16.44 2.29
C GLN A 79 2.03 15.09 2.26
N GLY A 80 2.29 14.54 1.07
CA GLY A 80 2.80 13.18 0.92
C GLY A 80 1.80 12.09 1.30
N ILE A 81 2.15 10.85 0.97
CA ILE A 81 1.31 9.68 1.25
C ILE A 81 2.17 8.43 1.45
N LYS A 82 1.83 7.63 2.45
CA LYS A 82 2.33 6.27 2.65
C LYS A 82 1.15 5.32 2.52
N PHE A 83 1.30 4.23 1.79
CA PHE A 83 0.31 3.16 1.76
C PHE A 83 0.96 1.79 1.87
N GLU A 84 0.29 0.88 2.55
CA GLU A 84 0.73 -0.48 2.80
C GLU A 84 -0.38 -1.47 2.50
N PHE A 85 -0.04 -2.59 1.88
CA PHE A 85 -1.01 -3.63 1.57
C PHE A 85 -0.35 -5.00 1.43
N GLU A 86 -1.09 -6.01 1.86
CA GLU A 86 -0.75 -7.41 1.63
C GLU A 86 -1.22 -7.83 0.24
N TYR A 87 -0.38 -8.58 -0.47
CA TYR A 87 -0.73 -9.10 -1.78
C TYR A 87 -0.38 -10.58 -1.89
N VAL A 88 -1.16 -11.28 -2.71
CA VAL A 88 -1.01 -12.70 -2.95
C VAL A 88 -1.18 -12.98 -4.44
N ILE A 89 -0.17 -13.63 -5.02
CA ILE A 89 -0.09 -14.03 -6.41
C ILE A 89 0.18 -15.53 -6.46
N TYR A 90 -0.82 -16.32 -6.83
CA TYR A 90 -0.79 -17.78 -6.69
C TYR A 90 -1.73 -18.52 -7.66
N GLY A 91 -1.62 -19.84 -7.69
CA GLY A 91 -2.57 -20.74 -8.35
C GLY A 91 -2.45 -20.86 -9.87
N GLY A 92 -1.52 -20.14 -10.50
CA GLY A 92 -1.19 -20.23 -11.92
C GLY A 92 -0.17 -21.32 -12.25
N ASP A 93 0.11 -21.46 -13.55
CA ASP A 93 1.09 -22.42 -14.08
C ASP A 93 2.54 -21.94 -13.85
N SER A 94 3.53 -22.73 -14.26
CA SER A 94 4.98 -22.42 -14.11
C SER A 94 5.43 -21.07 -14.72
N ASN A 95 4.60 -20.48 -15.57
CA ASN A 95 4.77 -19.15 -16.14
C ASN A 95 3.61 -18.24 -15.75
N GLY A 96 3.51 -17.94 -14.45
CA GLY A 96 2.60 -16.96 -13.88
C GLY A 96 2.67 -15.59 -14.57
N GLY A 97 1.51 -14.93 -14.70
CA GLY A 97 1.41 -13.60 -15.26
C GLY A 97 0.05 -12.94 -15.07
N ASP A 98 -0.07 -11.64 -15.33
CA ASP A 98 1.03 -10.71 -15.64
C ASP A 98 1.53 -9.99 -14.38
N GLY A 99 0.64 -9.62 -13.47
CA GLY A 99 0.97 -8.95 -12.21
C GLY A 99 -0.13 -8.04 -11.67
N ILE A 100 0.22 -7.28 -10.63
CA ILE A 100 -0.61 -6.25 -9.99
C ILE A 100 -0.01 -4.88 -10.28
N SER A 101 -0.84 -3.88 -10.54
CA SER A 101 -0.44 -2.48 -10.44
C SER A 101 -1.17 -1.75 -9.33
N ILE A 102 -0.46 -0.80 -8.73
CA ILE A 102 -1.03 0.24 -7.89
C ILE A 102 -0.71 1.58 -8.48
N PHE A 103 -1.66 2.49 -8.38
CA PHE A 103 -1.52 3.77 -9.02
C PHE A 103 -2.15 4.90 -8.24
N LEU A 104 -1.54 6.08 -8.41
CA LEU A 104 -2.12 7.36 -8.02
C LEU A 104 -2.75 8.00 -9.26
N VAL A 105 -4.01 8.42 -9.12
CA VAL A 105 -4.75 9.15 -10.15
C VAL A 105 -5.18 10.51 -9.64
N ASP A 106 -5.30 11.47 -10.57
CA ASP A 106 -5.86 12.79 -10.31
C ASP A 106 -7.24 12.70 -9.65
N GLY A 107 -7.34 13.22 -8.43
CA GLY A 107 -8.56 13.19 -7.63
C GLY A 107 -9.66 14.13 -8.13
N SER A 108 -9.36 15.05 -9.05
CA SER A 108 -10.35 15.97 -9.64
C SER A 108 -11.24 15.30 -10.69
N ILE A 109 -10.84 14.15 -11.23
CA ILE A 109 -11.61 13.45 -12.27
C ILE A 109 -12.95 12.95 -11.68
N PRO A 110 -14.11 13.20 -12.30
CA PRO A 110 -15.36 12.63 -11.83
C PRO A 110 -15.34 11.09 -11.82
N LYS A 111 -15.93 10.46 -10.80
CA LYS A 111 -15.94 8.99 -10.61
C LYS A 111 -16.42 8.23 -11.85
N GLN A 112 -17.44 8.74 -12.53
CA GLN A 112 -18.05 8.16 -13.73
C GLN A 112 -17.15 8.27 -14.97
N GLN A 113 -16.12 9.13 -14.92
CA GLN A 113 -15.12 9.29 -15.96
C GLN A 113 -13.83 8.56 -15.63
N LEU A 114 -13.77 7.73 -14.59
CA LEU A 114 -12.60 6.90 -14.35
C LEU A 114 -12.60 5.70 -15.33
N ASN A 115 -11.42 5.29 -15.79
CA ASN A 115 -11.20 4.06 -16.56
C ASN A 115 -10.00 3.29 -15.97
N ILE A 116 -9.73 2.09 -16.50
CA ILE A 116 -8.43 1.44 -16.37
C ILE A 116 -7.78 1.36 -17.75
N GLY A 117 -6.44 1.34 -17.76
CA GLY A 117 -5.65 1.18 -18.98
C GLY A 117 -5.66 -0.25 -19.52
N SER A 118 -4.76 -0.51 -20.47
CA SER A 118 -4.61 -1.81 -21.13
C SER A 118 -4.24 -2.94 -20.18
N TYR A 119 -4.87 -4.10 -20.38
CA TYR A 119 -4.57 -5.33 -19.65
C TYR A 119 -3.29 -6.01 -20.16
N GLY A 120 -2.97 -7.16 -19.57
CA GLY A 120 -1.76 -7.93 -19.83
C GLY A 120 -0.54 -7.15 -19.37
N GLY A 121 0.48 -7.04 -20.23
CA GLY A 121 1.67 -6.25 -19.92
C GLY A 121 1.40 -4.77 -19.62
N GLY A 122 0.22 -4.21 -19.88
CA GLY A 122 -0.13 -2.83 -19.52
C GLY A 122 -0.58 -2.63 -18.07
N LEU A 123 -0.86 -3.75 -17.38
CA LEU A 123 -1.33 -3.85 -15.99
C LEU A 123 -2.38 -2.80 -15.59
N GLY A 124 -3.31 -2.48 -16.49
CA GLY A 124 -4.36 -1.50 -16.23
C GLY A 124 -3.88 -0.05 -16.10
N TYR A 125 -2.61 0.26 -16.41
CA TYR A 125 -2.03 1.60 -16.25
C TYR A 125 -1.77 2.28 -17.59
N THR A 126 -1.12 1.59 -18.52
CA THR A 126 -0.67 2.19 -19.79
C THR A 126 -1.74 2.12 -20.87
N HIS A 127 -1.65 3.00 -21.87
CA HIS A 127 -2.42 2.86 -23.10
C HIS A 127 -1.94 1.66 -23.94
N VAL A 128 -2.70 1.31 -24.98
CA VAL A 128 -2.22 0.51 -26.10
C VAL A 128 -2.85 1.03 -27.40
N MET A 129 -2.03 1.30 -28.40
CA MET A 129 -2.50 1.59 -29.75
C MET A 129 -2.72 0.28 -30.50
N ARG A 130 -3.81 0.16 -31.28
CA ARG A 130 -4.18 -1.03 -32.06
C ARG A 130 -5.30 -0.71 -33.05
N THR A 131 -5.41 -1.46 -34.15
CA THR A 131 -6.46 -1.25 -35.16
C THR A 131 -7.85 -1.70 -34.65
N SER A 132 -8.90 -1.35 -35.42
CA SER A 132 -10.28 -1.79 -35.19
C SER A 132 -10.43 -3.31 -35.11
N ARG A 133 -9.55 -4.08 -35.79
CA ARG A 133 -9.51 -5.55 -35.68
C ARG A 133 -9.36 -6.05 -34.25
N TRP A 134 -8.68 -5.28 -33.40
CA TRP A 134 -8.44 -5.61 -32.00
C TRP A 134 -9.29 -4.78 -31.03
N GLY A 135 -10.39 -4.21 -31.51
CA GLY A 135 -11.26 -3.34 -30.71
C GLY A 135 -10.80 -1.88 -30.64
N GLY A 136 -9.86 -1.48 -31.51
CA GLY A 136 -9.37 -0.09 -31.59
C GLY A 136 -8.48 0.34 -30.43
N ASN A 137 -7.86 1.50 -30.57
CA ASN A 137 -7.01 2.11 -29.54
C ASN A 137 -7.69 2.09 -28.16
N LEU A 138 -6.94 1.72 -27.12
CA LEU A 138 -7.41 1.75 -25.73
C LEU A 138 -6.59 2.77 -24.93
N GLU A 139 -7.27 3.77 -24.39
CA GLU A 139 -6.66 4.82 -23.58
C GLU A 139 -5.97 4.22 -22.35
N GLY A 140 -4.86 4.83 -21.93
CA GLY A 140 -4.29 4.52 -20.63
C GLY A 140 -5.18 4.97 -19.47
N LEU A 141 -4.72 4.72 -18.26
CA LEU A 141 -5.40 5.15 -17.04
C LEU A 141 -5.57 6.68 -17.02
N ARG A 142 -6.81 7.15 -17.08
CA ARG A 142 -7.14 8.57 -17.08
C ARG A 142 -6.73 9.20 -15.75
N GLY A 143 -6.02 10.32 -15.85
CA GLY A 143 -5.44 11.01 -14.69
C GLY A 143 -4.25 10.31 -14.03
N ALA A 144 -3.67 9.28 -14.65
CA ALA A 144 -2.52 8.59 -14.08
C ALA A 144 -1.38 9.55 -13.74
N TYR A 145 -0.84 9.43 -12.52
CA TYR A 145 0.31 10.19 -12.04
C TYR A 145 1.55 9.32 -11.85
N LEU A 146 1.41 8.24 -11.08
CA LEU A 146 2.45 7.25 -10.80
C LEU A 146 1.80 5.85 -10.80
N GLY A 147 2.42 4.90 -11.49
CA GLY A 147 2.03 3.50 -11.52
C GLY A 147 3.17 2.63 -11.03
N ILE A 148 2.87 1.66 -10.17
CA ILE A 148 3.80 0.74 -9.55
C ILE A 148 3.34 -0.66 -9.90
N GLY A 149 4.10 -1.34 -10.77
CA GLY A 149 3.85 -2.73 -11.14
C GLY A 149 4.64 -3.68 -10.27
N LEU A 150 3.94 -4.62 -9.64
CA LEU A 150 4.44 -5.87 -9.10
C LEU A 150 4.26 -6.91 -10.22
N ASP A 151 5.24 -6.98 -11.11
CA ASP A 151 5.14 -7.58 -12.44
C ASP A 151 5.89 -8.92 -12.50
N GLU A 152 5.17 -10.02 -12.34
CA GLU A 152 5.75 -11.36 -12.28
C GLU A 152 6.16 -11.91 -13.65
N PHE A 153 5.47 -11.48 -14.72
CA PHE A 153 5.82 -11.86 -16.09
C PHE A 153 6.91 -10.96 -16.67
N GLY A 154 6.89 -9.67 -16.33
CA GLY A 154 7.92 -8.71 -16.69
C GLY A 154 7.61 -7.83 -17.89
N ASN A 155 6.39 -7.86 -18.42
CA ASN A 155 6.01 -7.06 -19.58
C ASN A 155 5.61 -5.62 -19.24
N PHE A 156 5.45 -5.26 -17.96
CA PHE A 156 5.11 -3.91 -17.55
C PHE A 156 6.26 -2.93 -17.74
N LYS A 157 7.53 -3.36 -17.77
CA LYS A 157 8.66 -2.48 -18.13
C LYS A 157 8.92 -2.37 -19.63
N THR A 158 8.56 -3.38 -20.41
CA THR A 158 8.99 -3.52 -21.81
C THR A 158 8.19 -2.64 -22.76
N ARG A 159 8.80 -2.30 -23.90
CA ARG A 159 8.03 -1.85 -25.05
C ARG A 159 7.18 -3.01 -25.56
N PHE A 160 5.92 -2.73 -25.92
CA PHE A 160 5.07 -3.70 -26.59
C PHE A 160 4.99 -3.35 -28.07
N LEU A 161 5.37 -4.28 -28.94
CA LEU A 161 5.27 -4.14 -30.40
C LEU A 161 4.92 -5.51 -30.98
N GLN A 162 3.64 -5.75 -31.27
CA GLN A 162 3.15 -6.99 -31.89
C GLN A 162 2.18 -6.65 -33.02
N GLY A 163 2.67 -6.71 -34.26
CA GLY A 163 1.92 -6.28 -35.44
C GLY A 163 1.54 -4.81 -35.35
N ASP A 164 0.24 -4.53 -35.40
CA ASP A 164 -0.34 -3.19 -35.30
C ASP A 164 -0.58 -2.73 -33.85
N ARG A 165 -0.23 -3.54 -32.85
CA ARG A 165 -0.39 -3.22 -31.44
C ARG A 165 0.89 -2.65 -30.85
N THR A 166 0.84 -1.43 -30.31
CA THR A 166 2.03 -0.75 -29.78
C THR A 166 1.80 -0.06 -28.43
N ARG A 167 2.87 -0.01 -27.63
CA ARG A 167 2.97 0.77 -26.40
C ARG A 167 4.44 1.02 -26.06
N ASN A 168 4.73 2.18 -25.48
CA ASN A 168 6.08 2.53 -25.06
C ASN A 168 6.66 1.68 -23.92
N GLY A 169 7.98 1.68 -23.83
CA GLY A 169 8.73 1.05 -22.74
C GLY A 169 10.21 0.87 -23.04
N LEU A 170 10.89 0.05 -22.24
CA LEU A 170 12.32 -0.18 -22.32
C LEU A 170 12.74 -0.79 -23.67
N THR A 171 13.79 -0.23 -24.30
CA THR A 171 14.39 -0.75 -25.55
C THR A 171 15.91 -0.59 -25.62
N ASP A 172 16.46 0.32 -24.83
CA ASP A 172 17.84 0.81 -24.85
C ASP A 172 18.75 0.11 -23.84
N VAL A 173 18.19 -0.53 -22.81
CA VAL A 173 18.93 -1.34 -21.83
C VAL A 173 18.32 -2.72 -21.73
N SER A 174 19.17 -3.75 -21.73
CA SER A 174 18.77 -5.12 -21.40
C SER A 174 18.91 -5.35 -19.89
N LEU A 175 17.79 -5.64 -19.21
CA LEU A 175 17.74 -5.92 -17.77
C LEU A 175 18.22 -7.35 -17.49
N ALA A 176 18.92 -7.58 -16.39
CA ALA A 176 19.44 -8.90 -16.03
C ALA A 176 18.37 -9.98 -15.82
N GLY A 177 17.12 -9.58 -15.52
CA GLY A 177 16.01 -10.48 -15.27
C GLY A 177 14.77 -10.10 -16.07
N GLY A 178 14.24 -11.06 -16.81
CA GLY A 178 13.04 -10.89 -17.62
C GLY A 178 11.74 -10.88 -16.83
N ARG A 179 11.68 -11.60 -15.71
CA ARG A 179 10.50 -11.83 -14.85
C ARG A 179 10.69 -11.23 -13.45
N SER A 180 9.62 -11.18 -12.64
CA SER A 180 9.63 -10.67 -11.26
C SER A 180 10.31 -9.30 -11.13
N ASN A 181 9.63 -8.28 -11.62
CA ASN A 181 10.09 -6.91 -11.59
C ASN A 181 9.18 -6.03 -10.75
N VAL A 182 9.80 -5.15 -9.97
CA VAL A 182 9.15 -3.91 -9.54
C VAL A 182 9.40 -2.87 -10.62
N THR A 183 8.34 -2.19 -11.05
CA THR A 183 8.44 -1.18 -12.11
C THR A 183 7.63 0.07 -11.78
N LEU A 184 8.24 1.24 -11.93
CA LEU A 184 7.58 2.55 -11.84
C LEU A 184 7.30 3.09 -13.23
N ARG A 185 6.07 3.56 -13.46
CA ARG A 185 5.67 4.30 -14.66
C ARG A 185 5.11 5.67 -14.32
N GLY A 186 5.40 6.65 -15.18
CA GLY A 186 5.08 8.06 -14.95
C GLY A 186 3.71 8.49 -15.45
N LYS A 187 3.49 9.80 -15.42
CA LYS A 187 2.19 10.46 -15.63
C LYS A 187 1.66 10.25 -17.04
N ARG A 188 0.33 10.24 -17.17
CA ARG A 188 -0.38 10.36 -18.44
C ARG A 188 0.05 11.63 -19.16
N GLY A 189 0.31 11.54 -20.46
CA GLY A 189 0.46 12.71 -21.30
C GLY A 189 -0.90 13.32 -21.66
N ASN A 190 -1.01 14.64 -21.49
CA ASN A 190 -2.26 15.39 -21.69
C ASN A 190 -2.32 16.14 -23.03
N GLN A 191 -1.26 16.05 -23.83
CA GLN A 191 -1.20 16.74 -25.12
C GLN A 191 -1.95 15.94 -26.18
N TYR A 192 -2.80 16.65 -26.94
CA TYR A 192 -3.28 16.15 -28.23
C TYR A 192 -2.20 16.45 -29.26
N LEU A 193 -1.54 15.41 -29.78
CA LEU A 193 -0.46 15.57 -30.75
C LEU A 193 -0.95 15.38 -32.19
N SER A 194 -1.88 14.45 -32.41
CA SER A 194 -2.54 14.22 -33.70
C SER A 194 -3.83 13.41 -33.51
N SER A 195 -4.57 13.18 -34.59
CA SER A 195 -5.74 12.27 -34.59
C SER A 195 -5.36 10.82 -34.25
N SER A 196 -4.14 10.39 -34.60
CA SER A 196 -3.60 9.07 -34.26
C SER A 196 -3.04 8.97 -32.85
N GLU A 197 -2.79 10.11 -32.20
CA GLU A 197 -2.21 10.21 -30.86
C GLU A 197 -2.89 11.31 -30.03
N PRO A 198 -4.18 11.10 -29.67
CA PRO A 198 -4.87 12.02 -28.78
C PRO A 198 -4.31 11.92 -27.34
N ALA A 199 -4.70 12.87 -26.50
CA ALA A 199 -4.35 12.84 -25.08
C ALA A 199 -4.74 11.51 -24.44
N GLY A 200 -3.87 10.96 -23.59
CA GLY A 200 -4.07 9.62 -22.99
C GLY A 200 -3.49 8.45 -23.78
N TYR A 201 -2.96 8.71 -24.98
CA TYR A 201 -2.21 7.74 -25.81
C TYR A 201 -0.73 8.09 -25.94
N ASN A 202 -0.25 8.98 -25.06
CA ASN A 202 1.15 9.36 -24.91
C ASN A 202 1.48 9.50 -23.41
N GLY A 203 2.77 9.58 -23.08
CA GLY A 203 3.25 9.59 -21.69
C GLY A 203 3.36 8.18 -21.12
N TYR A 204 3.06 8.00 -19.83
CA TYR A 204 3.27 6.74 -19.10
C TYR A 204 4.69 6.15 -19.24
N PRO A 205 5.75 6.99 -19.23
CA PRO A 205 7.10 6.50 -19.47
C PRO A 205 7.51 5.50 -18.40
N LEU A 206 8.36 4.54 -18.76
CA LEU A 206 9.11 3.79 -17.78
C LEU A 206 10.03 4.75 -17.02
N LEU A 207 9.90 4.79 -15.68
CA LEU A 207 10.73 5.63 -14.82
C LEU A 207 11.85 4.81 -14.19
N TYR A 208 11.51 3.62 -13.69
CA TYR A 208 12.43 2.74 -12.98
C TYR A 208 11.96 1.31 -13.11
N SER A 209 12.86 0.35 -13.20
CA SER A 209 12.53 -1.07 -13.02
C SER A 209 13.70 -1.81 -12.37
N THR A 210 13.40 -2.81 -11.55
CA THR A 210 14.41 -3.69 -10.96
C THR A 210 13.95 -5.14 -10.96
N ALA A 211 14.85 -6.06 -11.29
CA ALA A 211 14.61 -7.49 -11.20
C ALA A 211 14.86 -7.98 -9.76
N THR A 212 13.84 -8.53 -9.13
CA THR A 212 13.93 -9.01 -7.73
C THR A 212 14.45 -10.43 -7.66
N ASN A 213 14.28 -11.22 -8.71
CA ASN A 213 14.62 -12.65 -8.77
C ASN A 213 15.99 -12.94 -9.40
N VAL A 214 16.90 -11.97 -9.45
CA VAL A 214 18.27 -12.16 -9.93
C VAL A 214 19.27 -11.79 -8.84
N ALA A 215 20.51 -12.29 -8.98
CA ALA A 215 21.58 -12.06 -8.00
C ALA A 215 21.83 -10.56 -7.75
N PRO A 216 22.07 -10.13 -6.49
CA PRO A 216 22.32 -8.73 -6.16
C PRO A 216 23.52 -8.10 -6.89
N SER A 217 24.51 -8.92 -7.27
CA SER A 217 25.72 -8.49 -7.98
C SER A 217 25.54 -8.28 -9.49
N SER A 218 24.39 -8.67 -10.06
CA SER A 218 24.12 -8.60 -11.51
C SER A 218 24.21 -7.17 -12.05
N ASN A 219 24.92 -7.01 -13.18
CA ASN A 219 24.89 -5.78 -13.98
C ASN A 219 23.49 -5.53 -14.51
N ASN A 220 23.05 -4.27 -14.60
CA ASN A 220 21.71 -3.92 -15.07
C ASN A 220 20.60 -4.67 -14.33
N ARG A 221 20.78 -4.95 -13.03
CA ARG A 221 19.72 -5.46 -12.17
C ARG A 221 18.56 -4.47 -12.10
N SER A 222 18.89 -3.18 -12.08
CA SER A 222 17.92 -2.10 -12.16
C SER A 222 18.20 -1.20 -13.34
N VAL A 223 17.20 -0.42 -13.71
CA VAL A 223 17.28 0.63 -14.72
C VAL A 223 16.49 1.83 -14.24
N TYR A 224 16.96 3.03 -14.55
CA TYR A 224 16.23 4.27 -14.32
C TYR A 224 16.23 5.16 -15.56
N LEU A 225 15.25 6.05 -15.67
CA LEU A 225 15.16 7.05 -16.71
C LEU A 225 16.07 8.24 -16.39
N ASP A 226 17.03 8.53 -17.25
CA ASP A 226 17.71 9.81 -17.26
C ASP A 226 16.76 10.88 -17.82
N VAL A 227 16.25 11.71 -16.90
CA VAL A 227 15.24 12.74 -17.20
C VAL A 227 15.76 13.88 -18.08
N GLN A 228 17.08 13.99 -18.31
CA GLN A 228 17.67 15.01 -19.18
C GLN A 228 17.82 14.55 -20.62
N THR A 229 18.05 13.26 -20.84
CA THR A 229 18.24 12.66 -22.17
C THR A 229 17.01 11.91 -22.67
N GLY A 230 16.14 11.45 -21.76
CA GLY A 230 15.01 10.59 -22.06
C GLY A 230 15.42 9.15 -22.40
N LYS A 231 16.65 8.75 -22.05
CA LYS A 231 17.19 7.39 -22.20
C LYS A 231 17.27 6.70 -20.84
N HIS A 232 17.35 5.39 -20.86
CA HIS A 232 17.46 4.59 -19.66
C HIS A 232 18.93 4.25 -19.36
N VAL A 233 19.27 4.22 -18.08
CA VAL A 233 20.60 3.86 -17.58
C VAL A 233 20.48 2.61 -16.71
N GLY A 234 21.18 1.55 -17.12
CA GLY A 234 21.28 0.32 -16.36
C GLY A 234 22.28 0.43 -15.21
N ILE A 235 21.92 -0.10 -14.04
CA ILE A 235 22.75 -0.08 -12.84
C ILE A 235 22.71 -1.43 -12.13
N LYS A 236 23.76 -1.70 -11.34
CA LYS A 236 23.69 -2.70 -10.27
C LYS A 236 22.75 -2.21 -9.16
N ASN A 237 22.23 -3.13 -8.37
CA ASN A 237 21.49 -2.80 -7.17
C ASN A 237 21.70 -3.88 -6.10
N PRO A 238 22.82 -3.86 -5.38
CA PRO A 238 23.18 -4.92 -4.43
C PRO A 238 22.50 -4.79 -3.06
N ASN A 239 21.68 -3.76 -2.85
CA ASN A 239 21.21 -3.34 -1.52
C ASN A 239 20.04 -4.17 -0.96
N PHE A 240 19.55 -5.14 -1.72
CA PHE A 240 18.51 -6.08 -1.28
C PHE A 240 18.77 -7.47 -1.84
N GLY A 241 18.28 -8.50 -1.14
CA GLY A 241 18.39 -9.91 -1.49
C GLY A 241 17.57 -10.30 -2.71
N GLN A 242 17.52 -11.60 -2.99
CA GLN A 242 16.79 -12.15 -4.13
C GLN A 242 15.46 -12.76 -3.66
N PHE A 243 14.36 -12.42 -4.33
CA PHE A 243 13.06 -13.03 -4.07
C PHE A 243 12.17 -12.98 -5.33
N ASN A 244 11.24 -13.93 -5.41
CA ASN A 244 10.20 -13.93 -6.43
C ASN A 244 9.02 -13.06 -6.00
N MET A 245 8.47 -12.32 -6.98
CA MET A 245 7.27 -11.51 -6.77
C MET A 245 6.04 -12.39 -6.52
N GLU A 246 5.94 -13.48 -7.27
CA GLU A 246 4.95 -14.52 -7.08
C GLU A 246 5.14 -15.22 -5.72
N ASN A 247 4.03 -15.42 -5.00
CA ASN A 247 4.02 -16.18 -3.75
C ASN A 247 4.14 -17.68 -4.05
N GLY A 248 3.49 -18.11 -5.15
CA GLY A 248 3.45 -19.50 -5.59
C GLY A 248 2.54 -20.40 -4.73
N GLY A 249 2.46 -21.67 -5.13
CA GLY A 249 1.60 -22.66 -4.48
C GLY A 249 0.11 -22.50 -4.80
N THR A 250 -0.71 -23.25 -4.07
CA THR A 250 -2.16 -23.38 -4.30
C THR A 250 -3.01 -22.76 -3.20
N SER A 251 -2.40 -22.08 -2.22
CA SER A 251 -3.07 -21.54 -1.03
C SER A 251 -2.55 -20.16 -0.64
N ILE A 252 -3.39 -19.41 0.07
CA ILE A 252 -3.11 -18.06 0.59
C ILE A 252 -2.27 -18.17 1.88
N PRO A 253 -1.11 -17.47 1.97
CA PRO A 253 -0.35 -17.37 3.21
C PRO A 253 -1.17 -16.71 4.33
N GLN A 254 -1.19 -17.31 5.52
CA GLN A 254 -2.00 -16.81 6.65
C GLN A 254 -1.26 -15.81 7.54
N SER A 255 0.06 -15.92 7.62
CA SER A 255 0.92 -15.00 8.38
C SER A 255 2.27 -14.86 7.72
N ASP A 256 3.09 -13.93 8.21
CA ASP A 256 4.42 -13.64 7.68
C ASP A 256 5.48 -14.69 8.00
N THR A 257 5.18 -15.62 8.90
CA THR A 257 6.01 -16.79 9.17
C THR A 257 6.02 -17.76 7.98
N ASP A 258 5.03 -17.68 7.11
CA ASP A 258 5.07 -18.33 5.80
C ASP A 258 6.02 -17.54 4.89
N ALA A 259 7.07 -18.19 4.38
CA ALA A 259 8.04 -17.57 3.46
C ALA A 259 7.40 -17.01 2.17
N ARG A 260 6.19 -17.46 1.84
CA ARG A 260 5.40 -16.95 0.71
C ARG A 260 4.65 -15.67 1.03
N PHE A 261 4.58 -15.22 2.29
CA PHE A 261 3.92 -13.96 2.64
C PHE A 261 4.52 -12.77 1.90
N ARG A 262 3.67 -11.84 1.45
CA ARG A 262 4.10 -10.60 0.81
C ARG A 262 3.30 -9.41 1.29
N LYS A 263 4.01 -8.32 1.59
CA LYS A 263 3.41 -7.02 1.90
C LYS A 263 4.26 -5.92 1.30
N ALA A 264 3.63 -4.94 0.68
CA ALA A 264 4.32 -3.81 0.06
C ALA A 264 4.01 -2.52 0.83
N TYR A 265 5.01 -1.64 0.88
CA TYR A 265 4.96 -0.34 1.51
C TYR A 265 5.46 0.69 0.52
N VAL A 266 4.63 1.66 0.16
CA VAL A 266 5.00 2.73 -0.75
C VAL A 266 4.92 4.05 -0.02
N THR A 267 5.98 4.84 -0.08
CA THR A 267 6.04 6.18 0.51
C THR A 267 6.40 7.19 -0.56
N LEU A 268 5.57 8.24 -0.68
CA LEU A 268 5.83 9.41 -1.49
C LEU A 268 6.00 10.61 -0.55
N VAL A 269 7.22 11.14 -0.51
CA VAL A 269 7.55 12.36 0.25
C VAL A 269 7.66 13.52 -0.72
N PRO A 270 6.93 14.64 -0.53
CA PRO A 270 7.08 15.82 -1.37
C PRO A 270 8.54 16.28 -1.40
N ASN A 271 9.08 16.48 -2.61
CA ASN A 271 10.44 16.97 -2.76
C ASN A 271 10.43 18.51 -2.75
N PRO A 272 11.38 19.18 -2.06
CA PRO A 272 11.48 20.65 -2.05
C PRO A 272 11.60 21.30 -3.43
N SER A 273 12.17 20.59 -4.41
CA SER A 273 12.27 21.01 -5.82
C SER A 273 10.99 20.73 -6.64
N GLY A 274 9.92 20.29 -5.98
CA GLY A 274 8.68 19.82 -6.61
C GLY A 274 8.74 18.35 -7.00
N GLY A 275 7.56 17.71 -7.09
CA GLY A 275 7.44 16.27 -7.33
C GLY A 275 7.57 15.46 -6.03
N TYR A 276 8.02 14.22 -6.13
CA TYR A 276 8.17 13.32 -4.97
C TYR A 276 9.47 12.55 -4.98
N ASN A 277 9.94 12.21 -3.78
CA ASN A 277 10.82 11.07 -3.60
C ASN A 277 9.97 9.83 -3.32
N VAL A 278 10.13 8.80 -4.15
CA VAL A 278 9.39 7.55 -4.08
C VAL A 278 10.26 6.47 -3.45
N THR A 279 9.78 5.86 -2.37
CA THR A 279 10.38 4.69 -1.74
C THR A 279 9.39 3.54 -1.79
N LEU A 280 9.84 2.36 -2.22
CA LEU A 280 9.07 1.12 -2.17
C LEU A 280 9.85 0.08 -1.37
N GLU A 281 9.20 -0.48 -0.37
CA GLU A 281 9.69 -1.64 0.37
C GLU A 281 8.76 -2.84 0.13
N ILE A 282 9.34 -4.04 0.06
CA ILE A 282 8.59 -5.29 0.00
C ILE A 282 9.06 -6.16 1.17
N GLN A 283 8.10 -6.60 1.96
CA GLN A 283 8.28 -7.70 2.90
C GLN A 283 8.02 -9.02 2.18
N HIS A 284 8.98 -9.95 2.26
CA HIS A 284 8.86 -11.33 1.80
C HIS A 284 9.20 -12.28 2.95
N GLY A 285 8.19 -13.04 3.39
CA GLY A 285 8.26 -13.73 4.68
C GLY A 285 8.50 -12.73 5.82
N THR A 286 9.54 -12.95 6.61
CA THR A 286 9.93 -12.07 7.72
C THR A 286 10.93 -10.97 7.34
N VAL A 287 11.45 -10.98 6.10
CA VAL A 287 12.45 -10.02 5.65
C VAL A 287 11.76 -8.85 4.96
N LYS A 288 12.07 -7.61 5.37
CA LYS A 288 11.60 -6.39 4.73
C LYS A 288 12.75 -5.70 4.02
N GLU A 289 12.61 -5.48 2.72
CA GLU A 289 13.66 -4.93 1.87
C GLU A 289 13.23 -3.67 1.13
N LYS A 290 14.15 -2.73 0.99
CA LYS A 290 13.93 -1.50 0.24
C LYS A 290 14.31 -1.70 -1.23
N ILE A 291 13.29 -1.77 -2.09
CA ILE A 291 13.42 -2.14 -3.50
C ILE A 291 13.65 -0.92 -4.39
N VAL A 292 12.97 0.19 -4.06
CA VAL A 292 13.21 1.51 -4.61
C VAL A 292 13.55 2.42 -3.44
N ASP A 293 14.72 3.04 -3.45
CA ASP A 293 15.17 3.94 -2.39
C ASP A 293 15.20 5.38 -2.88
N ASN A 294 14.29 6.21 -2.36
CA ASN A 294 14.31 7.65 -2.55
C ASN A 294 14.43 8.10 -4.03
N TYR A 295 13.73 7.42 -4.95
CA TYR A 295 13.74 7.76 -6.38
C TYR A 295 13.06 9.12 -6.60
N TYR A 296 13.79 10.10 -7.13
CA TYR A 296 13.23 11.41 -7.40
C TYR A 296 12.39 11.40 -8.68
N TYR A 297 11.09 11.65 -8.53
CA TYR A 297 10.15 11.85 -9.62
C TYR A 297 9.84 13.36 -9.76
N PRO A 298 10.46 14.06 -10.72
CA PRO A 298 10.37 15.51 -10.85
C PRO A 298 9.01 15.97 -11.41
N THR A 299 8.82 17.29 -11.48
CA THR A 299 7.65 17.93 -12.11
C THR A 299 7.78 18.08 -13.63
N SER A 300 8.97 17.84 -14.19
CA SER A 300 9.20 17.77 -15.63
C SER A 300 10.31 16.79 -15.94
N LEU A 301 10.15 15.99 -17.00
CA LEU A 301 11.17 15.04 -17.45
C LEU A 301 11.14 14.87 -18.97
N LYS A 302 12.26 14.42 -19.54
CA LYS A 302 12.30 13.88 -20.90
C LYS A 302 12.14 12.36 -20.88
N TYR A 303 11.49 11.83 -21.91
CA TYR A 303 11.41 10.39 -22.17
C TYR A 303 11.41 10.11 -23.67
N THR A 304 11.88 8.92 -24.07
CA THR A 304 11.75 8.46 -25.45
C THR A 304 10.36 7.83 -25.63
N GLU A 305 9.48 8.50 -26.37
CA GLU A 305 8.27 7.90 -26.91
C GLU A 305 8.65 6.94 -28.03
N ASN A 306 8.27 5.67 -27.88
CA ASN A 306 8.57 4.60 -28.83
C ASN A 306 7.35 3.69 -29.10
N ALA A 307 6.13 4.10 -28.73
CA ALA A 307 4.90 3.46 -29.22
C ALA A 307 4.67 3.76 -30.72
N MET A 308 5.20 4.86 -31.22
CA MET A 308 5.04 5.32 -32.60
C MET A 308 6.10 4.71 -33.54
N GLN A 309 5.86 4.82 -34.86
CA GLN A 309 6.81 4.35 -35.89
C GLN A 309 8.19 5.00 -35.76
N ASN A 310 8.24 6.28 -35.41
CA ASN A 310 9.49 7.01 -35.18
C ASN A 310 9.65 7.32 -33.70
N ASN A 311 10.77 6.86 -33.14
CA ASN A 311 11.12 7.18 -31.76
C ASN A 311 11.36 8.68 -31.63
N GLN A 312 10.78 9.31 -30.61
CA GLN A 312 10.94 10.74 -30.35
C GLN A 312 11.22 10.99 -28.88
N VAL A 313 12.19 11.85 -28.58
CA VAL A 313 12.38 12.35 -27.21
C VAL A 313 11.40 13.49 -26.98
N ARG A 314 10.63 13.40 -25.89
CA ARG A 314 9.59 14.38 -25.53
C ARG A 314 9.79 14.85 -24.10
N THR A 315 9.43 16.10 -23.86
CA THR A 315 9.30 16.64 -22.49
C THR A 315 7.87 16.44 -22.00
N LEU A 316 7.74 15.86 -20.82
CA LEU A 316 6.47 15.59 -20.15
C LEU A 316 6.36 16.47 -18.89
N ASP A 317 5.28 17.25 -18.79
CA ASP A 317 4.87 17.82 -17.50
C ASP A 317 4.41 16.69 -16.58
N THR A 318 5.10 16.55 -15.47
CA THR A 318 4.88 15.55 -14.41
C THR A 318 4.55 16.23 -13.09
N SER A 319 4.06 17.48 -13.12
CA SER A 319 3.55 18.16 -11.94
C SER A 319 2.41 17.35 -11.29
N PRO A 320 2.44 17.15 -9.96
CA PRO A 320 1.36 16.49 -9.24
C PRO A 320 0.03 17.23 -9.42
N PRO A 321 -1.10 16.52 -9.61
CA PRO A 321 -2.42 17.13 -9.42
C PRO A 321 -2.58 17.61 -7.97
N ALA A 322 -3.52 18.52 -7.71
CA ALA A 322 -3.77 19.04 -6.36
C ALA A 322 -4.22 17.93 -5.38
N THR A 323 -4.86 16.89 -5.89
CA THR A 323 -5.32 15.76 -5.11
C THR A 323 -5.12 14.43 -5.83
N PHE A 324 -5.04 13.36 -5.05
CA PHE A 324 -4.91 11.98 -5.51
C PHE A 324 -6.06 11.09 -5.05
N ARG A 325 -6.30 10.03 -5.82
CA ARG A 325 -6.93 8.78 -5.35
C ARG A 325 -5.96 7.63 -5.57
N ILE A 326 -6.16 6.56 -4.81
CA ILE A 326 -5.44 5.30 -4.97
C ILE A 326 -6.32 4.31 -5.73
N GLY A 327 -5.73 3.55 -6.64
CA GLY A 327 -6.37 2.40 -7.23
C GLY A 327 -5.42 1.24 -7.48
N PHE A 328 -6.04 0.11 -7.79
CA PHE A 328 -5.40 -1.17 -8.01
C PHE A 328 -5.92 -1.75 -9.32
N ALA A 329 -5.06 -2.40 -10.08
CA ALA A 329 -5.46 -3.28 -11.16
C ALA A 329 -4.59 -4.53 -11.20
N ALA A 330 -5.09 -5.58 -11.83
CA ALA A 330 -4.28 -6.74 -12.18
C ALA A 330 -4.75 -7.25 -13.54
N SER A 331 -3.90 -8.04 -14.18
CA SER A 331 -4.23 -8.63 -15.46
C SER A 331 -3.59 -9.99 -15.63
N THR A 332 -4.18 -10.77 -16.52
CA THR A 332 -3.61 -11.99 -17.07
C THR A 332 -3.57 -11.90 -18.59
N GLY A 333 -2.75 -12.74 -19.20
CA GLY A 333 -2.59 -12.90 -20.63
C GLY A 333 -2.58 -14.39 -20.98
N ALA A 334 -1.62 -14.82 -21.80
CA ALA A 334 -1.33 -16.25 -21.99
C ALA A 334 -0.76 -16.89 -20.71
N ALA A 335 0.01 -16.12 -19.95
CA ALA A 335 0.37 -16.38 -18.57
C ALA A 335 -0.74 -15.89 -17.64
N LYS A 336 -0.95 -16.58 -16.52
CA LYS A 336 -2.08 -16.31 -15.61
C LYS A 336 -1.74 -16.67 -14.17
N ASN A 337 -2.30 -15.91 -13.24
CA ASN A 337 -2.33 -16.17 -11.81
C ASN A 337 -3.60 -15.58 -11.19
N ILE A 338 -3.92 -16.02 -9.99
CA ILE A 338 -4.86 -15.32 -9.12
C ILE A 338 -4.09 -14.17 -8.47
N HIS A 339 -4.63 -12.95 -8.60
CA HIS A 339 -4.07 -11.76 -7.97
C HIS A 339 -5.04 -11.23 -6.92
N LEU A 340 -4.60 -11.17 -5.66
CA LEU A 340 -5.44 -10.83 -4.52
C LEU A 340 -4.75 -9.80 -3.62
N LEU A 341 -5.54 -8.88 -3.08
CA LEU A 341 -5.14 -7.88 -2.10
C LEU A 341 -5.97 -8.07 -0.82
N LYS A 342 -5.35 -7.99 0.36
CA LYS A 342 -6.09 -8.14 1.63
C LYS A 342 -6.44 -6.79 2.25
N ASN A 343 -5.58 -6.23 3.08
CA ASN A 343 -5.87 -4.96 3.73
C ASN A 343 -5.07 -3.83 3.10
N LEU A 344 -5.63 -2.61 3.09
CA LEU A 344 -4.93 -1.40 2.71
C LEU A 344 -4.87 -0.44 3.91
N GLY A 345 -3.66 -0.09 4.33
CA GLY A 345 -3.40 1.03 5.22
C GLY A 345 -2.90 2.23 4.43
N VAL A 346 -3.34 3.43 4.80
CA VAL A 346 -2.89 4.69 4.22
C VAL A 346 -2.62 5.69 5.34
N SER A 347 -1.45 6.30 5.36
CA SER A 347 -1.01 7.24 6.39
C SER A 347 -0.14 8.36 5.81
N LYS A 348 0.22 9.34 6.64
CA LYS A 348 1.27 10.29 6.29
C LYS A 348 2.62 9.59 6.25
N PRO A 349 3.53 9.99 5.34
CA PRO A 349 4.95 9.69 5.51
C PRO A 349 5.40 10.15 6.91
N TYR A 350 6.17 9.30 7.59
CA TYR A 350 6.66 9.59 8.94
C TYR A 350 5.55 9.73 10.01
N ALA A 351 4.36 9.17 9.78
CA ALA A 351 3.41 8.87 10.87
C ALA A 351 4.01 7.83 11.83
N ALA A 352 3.55 7.78 13.08
CA ALA A 352 4.00 6.77 14.03
C ALA A 352 3.77 5.35 13.49
N GLU A 353 4.63 4.41 13.89
CA GLU A 353 4.63 3.02 13.44
C GLU A 353 4.51 2.12 14.65
N VAL A 354 3.45 1.30 14.67
CA VAL A 354 3.20 0.33 15.72
C VAL A 354 3.28 -1.09 15.18
N THR A 355 3.71 -2.01 16.02
CA THR A 355 3.76 -3.44 15.72
C THR A 355 2.76 -4.17 16.62
N ASP A 356 2.16 -5.25 16.10
CA ASP A 356 1.30 -6.09 16.93
C ASP A 356 2.07 -6.69 18.11
N ASP A 357 1.41 -6.73 19.26
CA ASP A 357 1.93 -7.18 20.53
C ASP A 357 1.27 -8.48 20.99
N LEU A 358 2.08 -9.50 21.25
CA LEU A 358 1.62 -10.78 21.76
C LEU A 358 2.22 -11.05 23.14
N PHE A 359 1.34 -11.23 24.12
CA PHE A 359 1.71 -11.50 25.49
C PHE A 359 1.06 -12.78 26.03
N ALA A 360 1.68 -13.35 27.05
CA ALA A 360 1.07 -14.38 27.89
C ALA A 360 0.50 -13.73 29.17
N GLY A 361 -0.60 -14.25 29.69
CA GLY A 361 -1.17 -13.81 30.96
C GLY A 361 -1.79 -14.97 31.73
N CYS A 362 -2.22 -14.71 32.96
CA CYS A 362 -2.72 -15.72 33.87
C CYS A 362 -4.13 -15.40 34.35
N PRO A 363 -5.03 -16.40 34.47
CA PRO A 363 -6.38 -16.18 34.98
C PRO A 363 -6.36 -15.44 36.32
N LYS A 364 -7.25 -14.44 36.48
CA LYS A 364 -7.41 -13.60 37.70
C LYS A 364 -6.20 -12.76 38.11
N ILE A 365 -5.03 -12.92 37.49
CA ILE A 365 -3.81 -12.18 37.83
C ILE A 365 -3.68 -10.95 36.94
N LYS A 366 -3.69 -9.77 37.56
CA LYS A 366 -3.32 -8.52 36.88
C LYS A 366 -1.83 -8.54 36.55
N SER A 367 -1.49 -8.46 35.27
CA SER A 367 -0.10 -8.36 34.81
C SER A 367 0.15 -7.04 34.07
N ILE A 368 1.41 -6.63 33.99
CA ILE A 368 1.84 -5.38 33.36
C ILE A 368 2.66 -5.71 32.12
N TYR A 369 2.43 -4.97 31.05
CA TYR A 369 2.99 -5.18 29.72
C TYR A 369 3.65 -3.90 29.23
N SER A 370 4.63 -4.04 28.35
CA SER A 370 5.29 -2.92 27.68
C SER A 370 5.04 -3.03 26.17
N PRO A 371 3.84 -2.64 25.69
CA PRO A 371 3.48 -2.76 24.28
C PRO A 371 4.39 -1.89 23.40
N LEU A 372 4.65 -0.65 23.82
CA LEU A 372 5.32 0.32 22.96
C LEU A 372 6.81 0.05 22.64
N LEU A 373 7.44 -1.01 23.16
CA LEU A 373 8.90 -1.21 23.08
C LEU A 373 9.42 -1.56 21.67
N ASN A 374 8.55 -2.08 20.82
CA ASN A 374 8.81 -2.41 19.41
C ASN A 374 8.17 -1.38 18.45
N ASP A 375 7.62 -0.30 18.99
CA ASP A 375 7.02 0.80 18.24
C ASP A 375 8.02 1.94 18.05
N ALA A 376 7.71 2.81 17.09
CA ALA A 376 8.50 3.99 16.82
C ALA A 376 7.63 5.19 16.42
N ALA A 377 8.12 6.38 16.69
CA ALA A 377 7.63 7.60 16.06
C ALA A 377 8.79 8.40 15.49
N TYR A 378 8.47 9.45 14.75
CA TYR A 378 9.45 10.25 14.03
C TYR A 378 9.72 11.58 14.72
N SER A 379 10.96 12.05 14.61
CA SER A 379 11.38 13.38 15.05
C SER A 379 12.37 13.99 14.07
N LYS A 380 12.29 15.31 13.93
CA LYS A 380 13.27 16.19 13.27
C LYS A 380 14.10 16.98 14.29
N ARG A 381 13.91 16.77 15.60
CA ARG A 381 14.79 17.37 16.61
C ARG A 381 16.25 17.07 16.25
N ASN A 382 17.11 18.05 16.48
CA ASN A 382 18.52 18.02 16.07
C ASN A 382 18.78 18.08 14.55
N GLY A 383 17.82 18.55 13.75
CA GLY A 383 18.03 18.85 12.33
C GLY A 383 18.08 17.63 11.40
N GLN A 384 17.56 16.48 11.84
CA GLN A 384 17.55 15.27 11.03
C GLN A 384 16.63 15.40 9.82
N ASN A 385 17.17 15.14 8.64
CA ASN A 385 16.44 15.10 7.38
C ASN A 385 17.00 13.98 6.47
N PRO A 386 16.28 12.87 6.24
CA PRO A 386 14.91 12.61 6.70
C PRO A 386 14.80 12.45 8.23
N PRO A 387 13.60 12.59 8.80
CA PRO A 387 13.33 12.33 10.22
C PRO A 387 13.70 10.90 10.61
N THR A 388 14.16 10.67 11.84
CA THR A 388 14.49 9.32 12.31
C THR A 388 13.36 8.70 13.14
N ALA A 389 13.12 7.40 12.94
CA ALA A 389 12.22 6.61 13.75
C ALA A 389 12.91 6.19 15.05
N SER A 390 12.25 6.35 16.19
CA SER A 390 12.72 5.85 17.48
C SER A 390 11.57 5.66 18.46
N TYR A 391 11.72 4.69 19.36
CA TYR A 391 10.88 4.54 20.55
C TYR A 391 10.81 5.83 21.38
N ASP A 392 11.92 6.58 21.45
CA ASP A 392 12.05 7.79 22.27
C ASP A 392 11.24 8.97 21.74
N ASN A 393 10.81 8.90 20.47
CA ASN A 393 10.02 9.95 19.84
C ASN A 393 8.51 9.78 20.08
N ILE A 394 8.07 8.67 20.67
CA ILE A 394 6.65 8.40 20.94
C ILE A 394 6.12 9.33 22.04
N ASP A 395 4.96 9.93 21.81
CA ASP A 395 4.20 10.62 22.86
C ASP A 395 3.37 9.60 23.64
N PHE A 396 3.75 9.28 24.87
CA PHE A 396 3.00 8.31 25.69
C PHE A 396 1.59 8.80 26.05
N ASN A 397 1.32 10.10 26.05
CA ASN A 397 -0.03 10.62 26.31
C ASN A 397 -0.95 10.47 25.10
N SER A 398 -0.40 10.18 23.92
CA SER A 398 -1.16 10.02 22.68
C SER A 398 -1.83 8.66 22.50
N PHE A 399 -1.48 7.66 23.33
CA PHE A 399 -2.04 6.32 23.28
C PHE A 399 -3.56 6.37 23.40
N ARG A 400 -4.23 5.68 22.49
CA ARG A 400 -5.69 5.61 22.47
C ARG A 400 -6.14 4.19 22.20
N PHE A 401 -7.05 3.69 23.04
CA PHE A 401 -7.70 2.41 22.82
C PHE A 401 -8.66 2.47 21.64
N LEU A 402 -8.65 1.40 20.86
CA LEU A 402 -9.52 1.18 19.74
C LEU A 402 -10.19 -0.19 19.91
N ASP A 403 -11.42 -0.33 19.39
CA ASP A 403 -12.08 -1.63 19.31
C ASP A 403 -11.39 -2.54 18.28
N ILE A 404 -11.83 -3.80 18.18
CA ILE A 404 -11.22 -4.77 17.25
C ILE A 404 -11.36 -4.37 15.77
N ASN A 405 -12.31 -3.50 15.44
CA ASN A 405 -12.53 -2.95 14.10
C ASN A 405 -11.69 -1.69 13.85
N GLY A 406 -10.95 -1.19 14.85
CA GLY A 406 -10.13 0.01 14.78
C GLY A 406 -10.89 1.31 15.05
N ALA A 407 -12.12 1.26 15.55
CA ALA A 407 -12.88 2.45 15.93
C ALA A 407 -12.46 2.94 17.33
N VAL A 408 -12.46 4.27 17.52
CA VAL A 408 -12.13 4.88 18.82
C VAL A 408 -13.17 4.48 19.86
N ILE A 409 -12.71 3.96 21.00
CA ILE A 409 -13.58 3.69 22.15
C ILE A 409 -13.81 5.01 22.90
N PRO A 410 -15.05 5.53 22.98
CA PRO A 410 -15.31 6.81 23.60
C PRO A 410 -15.25 6.72 25.13
N ASN A 411 -15.07 7.88 25.79
CA ASN A 411 -15.23 8.06 27.23
C ASN A 411 -14.31 7.21 28.13
N ILE A 412 -13.09 6.92 27.68
CA ILE A 412 -12.07 6.28 28.54
C ILE A 412 -11.59 7.29 29.60
N VAL A 413 -11.86 6.99 30.87
CA VAL A 413 -11.43 7.81 32.02
C VAL A 413 -10.26 7.13 32.72
N GLY A 414 -9.20 7.90 33.02
CA GLY A 414 -8.03 7.39 33.74
C GLY A 414 -7.25 6.29 32.99
N GLY A 415 -7.43 6.17 31.67
CA GLY A 415 -6.81 5.12 30.87
C GLY A 415 -7.36 3.72 31.14
N VAL A 416 -8.57 3.60 31.72
CA VAL A 416 -9.19 2.31 32.06
C VAL A 416 -10.28 1.94 31.05
N TYR A 417 -10.20 0.74 30.49
CA TYR A 417 -11.23 0.16 29.63
C TYR A 417 -11.61 -1.24 30.15
N THR A 418 -12.90 -1.54 30.29
CA THR A 418 -13.37 -2.87 30.73
C THR A 418 -14.35 -3.43 29.72
N ASN A 419 -14.14 -4.69 29.33
CA ASN A 419 -15.03 -5.47 28.49
C ASN A 419 -15.35 -6.82 29.17
N ASN A 420 -15.94 -7.75 28.43
CA ASN A 420 -16.23 -9.11 28.89
C ASN A 420 -14.97 -9.98 29.13
N GLU A 421 -13.83 -9.63 28.54
CA GLU A 421 -12.57 -10.36 28.69
C GLU A 421 -11.83 -9.93 29.96
N GLY A 422 -11.97 -8.67 30.37
CA GLY A 422 -11.34 -8.12 31.57
C GLY A 422 -11.18 -6.60 31.55
N THR A 423 -10.28 -6.12 32.39
CA THR A 423 -9.96 -4.68 32.54
C THR A 423 -8.56 -4.38 32.05
N TRP A 424 -8.48 -3.53 31.03
CA TRP A 424 -7.27 -2.89 30.53
C TRP A 424 -7.01 -1.57 31.27
N THR A 425 -5.76 -1.27 31.59
CA THR A 425 -5.37 0.03 32.17
C THR A 425 -4.03 0.49 31.60
N TYR A 426 -4.02 1.62 30.90
CA TYR A 426 -2.82 2.24 30.34
C TYR A 426 -2.26 3.32 31.28
N TYR A 427 -0.93 3.40 31.36
CA TYR A 427 -0.19 4.30 32.25
C TYR A 427 0.70 5.26 31.44
N PRO A 428 0.20 6.47 31.08
CA PRO A 428 0.93 7.41 30.23
C PRO A 428 2.31 7.82 30.77
N SER A 429 2.49 7.89 32.09
CA SER A 429 3.78 8.24 32.71
C SER A 429 4.89 7.21 32.45
N THR A 430 4.54 5.99 32.06
CA THR A 430 5.51 4.89 31.85
C THR A 430 5.38 4.21 30.49
N GLY A 431 4.34 4.51 29.71
CA GLY A 431 4.03 3.79 28.47
C GLY A 431 3.63 2.33 28.68
N LYS A 432 3.35 1.92 29.93
CA LYS A 432 2.97 0.54 30.26
C LYS A 432 1.46 0.34 30.18
N LEU A 433 1.07 -0.88 29.88
CA LEU A 433 -0.31 -1.33 29.88
C LEU A 433 -0.47 -2.41 30.95
N SER A 434 -1.64 -2.56 31.54
CA SER A 434 -1.97 -3.73 32.36
C SER A 434 -3.29 -4.33 31.93
N PHE A 435 -3.42 -5.63 32.14
CA PHE A 435 -4.66 -6.36 31.90
C PHE A 435 -4.94 -7.26 33.10
N LYS A 436 -6.16 -7.16 33.63
CA LYS A 436 -6.72 -8.07 34.63
C LYS A 436 -7.87 -8.84 33.98
N PRO A 437 -7.73 -10.16 33.73
CA PRO A 437 -8.81 -10.96 33.18
C PRO A 437 -10.07 -10.91 34.05
N ALA A 438 -11.25 -10.95 33.42
CA ALA A 438 -12.52 -11.14 34.11
C ALA A 438 -12.54 -12.50 34.84
N ASP A 439 -13.37 -12.62 35.87
CA ASP A 439 -13.49 -13.87 36.61
C ASP A 439 -13.99 -15.00 35.69
N GLY A 440 -13.22 -16.09 35.62
CA GLY A 440 -13.53 -17.23 34.75
C GLY A 440 -13.02 -17.10 33.31
N PHE A 441 -12.44 -15.96 32.91
CA PHE A 441 -11.92 -15.79 31.56
C PHE A 441 -10.65 -16.63 31.32
N THR A 442 -10.68 -17.42 30.25
CA THR A 442 -9.54 -18.13 29.65
C THR A 442 -9.66 -18.00 28.14
N GLY A 443 -8.54 -17.93 27.43
CA GLY A 443 -8.49 -17.65 26.00
C GLY A 443 -7.73 -16.37 25.68
N VAL A 444 -7.97 -15.80 24.51
CA VAL A 444 -7.22 -14.64 24.01
C VAL A 444 -8.02 -13.36 24.25
N ALA A 445 -7.50 -12.47 25.09
CA ALA A 445 -8.03 -11.11 25.21
C ALA A 445 -7.40 -10.21 24.15
N GLN A 446 -8.19 -9.34 23.53
CA GLN A 446 -7.74 -8.51 22.41
C GLN A 446 -8.17 -7.04 22.56
N ILE A 447 -7.25 -6.13 22.24
CA ILE A 447 -7.56 -4.71 22.12
C ILE A 447 -6.67 -4.09 21.04
N ARG A 448 -7.17 -3.09 20.32
CA ARG A 448 -6.35 -2.32 19.38
C ARG A 448 -5.93 -0.99 20.01
N TYR A 449 -4.87 -0.41 19.47
CA TYR A 449 -4.39 0.90 19.89
C TYR A 449 -3.74 1.66 18.74
N ASP A 450 -3.66 2.98 18.91
CA ASP A 450 -2.83 3.83 18.07
C ASP A 450 -2.11 4.89 18.92
N ILE A 451 -1.03 5.45 18.36
CA ILE A 451 -0.16 6.44 19.01
C ILE A 451 0.24 7.53 18.01
N LYS A 452 0.82 8.62 18.52
CA LYS A 452 1.44 9.71 17.76
C LYS A 452 2.89 9.90 18.19
N GLY A 453 3.62 10.66 17.38
CA GLY A 453 4.90 11.22 17.76
C GLY A 453 4.74 12.54 18.50
N GLY A 454 5.79 13.35 18.49
CA GLY A 454 5.83 14.62 19.20
C GLY A 454 6.91 14.68 20.29
N GLY A 455 7.60 13.56 20.54
CA GLY A 455 8.45 13.37 21.72
C GLY A 455 7.61 13.01 22.96
N ARG A 456 8.27 12.69 24.07
CA ARG A 456 7.60 12.34 25.35
C ARG A 456 6.66 13.43 25.89
N ASP A 457 6.90 14.68 25.49
CA ASP A 457 6.11 15.86 25.83
C ASP A 457 5.00 16.16 24.79
N GLY A 458 4.96 15.47 23.65
CA GLY A 458 3.91 15.60 22.63
C GLY A 458 3.90 16.96 21.90
N THR A 459 5.00 17.71 21.94
CA THR A 459 5.03 19.11 21.47
C THR A 459 5.49 19.27 20.02
N GLU A 460 6.19 18.28 19.45
CA GLU A 460 6.82 18.44 18.14
C GLU A 460 5.84 18.32 16.97
N ILE A 461 5.72 19.41 16.22
CA ILE A 461 4.97 19.50 14.96
C ILE A 461 5.83 18.99 13.78
N PRO A 462 5.26 18.25 12.81
CA PRO A 462 3.84 17.90 12.71
C PRO A 462 3.48 16.56 13.39
N TYR A 463 4.44 15.85 13.97
CA TYR A 463 4.26 14.47 14.45
C TYR A 463 3.24 14.30 15.58
N ASN A 464 2.92 15.36 16.30
CA ASN A 464 1.89 15.39 17.33
C ASN A 464 0.45 15.59 16.79
N GLN A 465 0.28 15.84 15.49
CA GLN A 465 -1.03 16.05 14.85
C GLN A 465 -1.77 14.73 14.64
N GLU A 466 -3.10 14.77 14.64
CA GLU A 466 -3.94 13.56 14.51
C GLU A 466 -3.74 12.82 13.19
N ASP A 467 -3.37 13.51 12.11
CA ASP A 467 -3.10 12.90 10.81
C ASP A 467 -1.73 12.18 10.72
N TYR A 468 -0.87 12.31 11.73
CA TYR A 468 0.39 11.58 11.92
C TYR A 468 0.27 10.37 12.87
N ARG A 469 -0.95 10.04 13.27
CA ARG A 469 -1.23 8.88 14.10
C ARG A 469 -0.92 7.57 13.36
N SER A 470 -0.45 6.58 14.11
CA SER A 470 -0.13 5.26 13.57
C SER A 470 -1.36 4.56 13.00
N MET A 471 -1.13 3.61 12.10
CA MET A 471 -2.15 2.59 11.85
C MET A 471 -2.44 1.82 13.15
N PRO A 472 -3.65 1.26 13.34
CA PRO A 472 -3.96 0.50 14.54
C PRO A 472 -3.08 -0.74 14.73
N GLY A 473 -2.38 -0.84 15.85
CA GLY A 473 -1.71 -2.05 16.31
C GLY A 473 -2.66 -2.93 17.12
N LEU A 474 -2.42 -4.23 17.16
CA LEU A 474 -3.16 -5.19 17.98
C LEU A 474 -2.36 -5.57 19.21
N ILE A 475 -2.98 -5.58 20.39
CA ILE A 475 -2.45 -6.22 21.59
C ILE A 475 -3.29 -7.47 21.87
N GLN A 476 -2.62 -8.61 21.98
CA GLN A 476 -3.20 -9.89 22.37
C GLN A 476 -2.57 -10.38 23.67
N VAL A 477 -3.40 -10.86 24.60
CA VAL A 477 -2.93 -11.53 25.81
C VAL A 477 -3.56 -12.92 25.87
N ASN A 478 -2.75 -13.96 25.72
CA ASN A 478 -3.20 -15.34 25.86
C ASN A 478 -3.26 -15.73 27.34
N ILE A 479 -4.49 -15.87 27.85
CA ILE A 479 -4.80 -16.22 29.24
C ILE A 479 -4.98 -17.74 29.37
N SER A 480 -4.03 -18.38 30.05
CA SER A 480 -4.05 -19.83 30.27
C SER A 480 -3.57 -20.20 31.67
N ASN A 481 -4.17 -21.25 32.25
CA ASN A 481 -3.68 -21.90 33.48
C ASN A 481 -2.32 -22.59 33.29
N SER A 482 -1.94 -22.89 32.04
CA SER A 482 -0.63 -23.50 31.72
C SER A 482 0.53 -22.51 31.76
N ASN A 483 0.26 -21.21 31.86
CA ASN A 483 1.30 -20.19 31.99
C ASN A 483 1.89 -20.19 33.41
N ASN A 484 3.06 -19.58 33.60
CA ASN A 484 3.69 -19.50 34.93
C ASN A 484 2.93 -18.50 35.83
N CYS A 485 1.88 -18.99 36.49
CA CYS A 485 0.91 -18.17 37.21
C CYS A 485 1.19 -17.99 38.71
N SER A 486 2.47 -17.91 39.09
CA SER A 486 2.85 -17.77 40.51
C SER A 486 2.62 -16.37 41.08
N LYS A 487 2.63 -15.31 40.26
CA LYS A 487 2.41 -13.91 40.68
C LYS A 487 2.26 -12.94 39.49
N ALA A 488 1.87 -11.70 39.77
CA ALA A 488 1.93 -10.60 38.82
C ALA A 488 3.36 -10.40 38.29
N CYS A 489 3.49 -10.15 36.99
CA CYS A 489 4.78 -9.92 36.34
C CYS A 489 4.72 -8.75 35.35
N VAL A 490 5.91 -8.25 34.98
CA VAL A 490 6.12 -7.30 33.90
C VAL A 490 6.60 -8.08 32.67
N ILE A 491 5.87 -8.01 31.57
CA ILE A 491 6.16 -8.74 30.34
C ILE A 491 6.52 -7.74 29.25
N SER A 492 7.70 -7.92 28.64
CA SER A 492 8.21 -7.08 27.58
C SER A 492 8.12 -7.80 26.24
N ASN A 493 7.69 -7.08 25.20
CA ASN A 493 7.61 -7.62 23.85
C ASN A 493 8.85 -7.35 22.99
N LYS A 494 9.95 -6.84 23.57
CA LYS A 494 11.11 -6.32 22.82
C LYS A 494 11.73 -7.34 21.83
N ASN A 495 11.46 -8.63 21.99
CA ASN A 495 12.03 -9.72 21.18
C ASN A 495 11.00 -10.65 20.51
N VAL A 496 9.68 -10.38 20.56
CA VAL A 496 8.70 -11.32 19.98
C VAL A 496 8.28 -10.85 18.59
N THR A 497 8.87 -11.46 17.57
CA THR A 497 8.34 -11.51 16.19
C THR A 497 7.33 -12.66 16.01
N GLN A 498 6.84 -13.28 17.09
CA GLN A 498 5.86 -14.37 16.96
C GLN A 498 4.46 -13.80 16.75
N LYS A 499 4.04 -13.84 15.49
CA LYS A 499 2.76 -13.35 15.00
C LYS A 499 1.64 -14.35 15.23
N ILE A 500 0.44 -13.79 15.28
CA ILE A 500 -0.88 -14.40 15.46
C ILE A 500 -0.94 -15.83 14.90
N LYS A 501 -1.10 -16.83 15.78
CA LYS A 501 -1.71 -18.10 15.38
C LYS A 501 -3.21 -17.86 15.34
N THR A 502 -3.76 -17.74 14.14
CA THR A 502 -5.18 -17.99 13.92
C THR A 502 -5.42 -19.48 14.19
N GLU A 503 -6.15 -19.80 15.25
CA GLU A 503 -6.77 -21.12 15.41
C GLU A 503 -7.88 -21.33 14.39
#